data_AF-A0A966V4S0-F1
#
_entry.id   AF-A0A966V4S0-F1
#
_cell.length_a   1.000
_cell.length_b   1.000
_cell.length_c   1.000
_cell.angle_alpha   90.00
_cell.angle_beta   90.00
_cell.angle_gamma   90.00
#
_symmetry.space_group_name_H-M   'P 1'
#
loop_
_entity.id
_entity.type
_entity.pdbx_description
1 polymer ?
#
loop_
_entity_poly.entity_id
_entity_poly.type
_entity_poly.pdbx_seq_one_letter_code
_entity_poly.pdbx_strand_id
1 'polypeptide(L)' 'MSTQASITIGELEANYQLYCKAMKMLIAEKRSLTKIKRTVCWARLETLHHCLPKHYKSPDYLYAQLLRSEQQQSSPC' A
#
# COMPACT_ATOMS: atom_id res chain seq x y z
N MET A 1 -5.21 15.08 -17.27
CA MET A 1 -5.25 15.76 -15.95
C MET A 1 -5.77 14.75 -14.95
N SER A 2 -4.89 14.11 -14.17
CA SER A 2 -5.32 13.12 -13.17
C SER A 2 -5.97 13.87 -12.03
N THR A 3 -7.29 13.77 -11.94
CA THR A 3 -8.12 14.33 -10.88
C THR A 3 -7.57 13.90 -9.53
N GLN A 4 -6.83 14.81 -8.89
CA GLN A 4 -6.54 14.78 -7.47
C GLN A 4 -7.86 15.08 -6.78
N ALA A 5 -8.80 14.14 -6.86
CA ALA A 5 -10.04 14.20 -6.11
C ALA A 5 -9.63 14.43 -4.66
N SER A 6 -10.21 15.46 -4.07
CA SER A 6 -10.06 15.89 -2.68
C SER A 6 -10.65 14.83 -1.75
N ILE A 7 -10.13 13.60 -1.84
CA ILE A 7 -10.50 12.47 -1.00
C ILE A 7 -10.07 12.87 0.39
N THR A 8 -11.06 13.03 1.27
CA THR A 8 -10.82 13.34 2.68
C THR A 8 -10.06 12.20 3.35
N ILE A 9 -9.38 12.47 4.47
CA ILE A 9 -8.66 11.42 5.22
C ILE A 9 -9.57 10.23 5.53
N GLY A 10 -10.82 10.48 5.94
CA GLY A 10 -11.79 9.41 6.23
C GLY A 10 -12.13 8.53 5.02
N GLU A 11 -12.19 9.11 3.82
CA GLU A 11 -12.43 8.35 2.60
C GLU A 11 -11.15 7.61 2.14
N LEU A 12 -9.97 8.14 2.44
CA LEU A 12 -8.70 7.43 2.30
C LEU A 12 -8.63 6.20 3.22
N GLU A 13 -9.04 6.36 4.48
CA GLU A 13 -9.11 5.28 5.48
C GLU A 13 -10.13 4.21 5.08
N ALA A 14 -11.31 4.61 4.60
CA ALA A 14 -12.31 3.66 4.09
C ALA A 14 -11.75 2.81 2.93
N ASN A 15 -10.91 3.41 2.08
CA ASN A 15 -10.24 2.73 0.98
C ASN A 15 -8.91 2.05 1.38
N TYR A 16 -8.51 2.09 2.65
CA TYR A 16 -7.23 1.52 3.13
C TYR A 16 -7.10 0.04 2.78
N GLN A 17 -8.17 -0.75 3.00
CA GLN A 17 -8.18 -2.16 2.65
C GLN A 17 -7.96 -2.39 1.14
N LEU A 18 -8.54 -1.53 0.29
CA LEU A 18 -8.35 -1.59 -1.16
C LEU A 18 -6.89 -1.33 -1.54
N TYR A 19 -6.26 -0.31 -0.94
CA TYR A 19 -4.84 0.00 -1.19
C TYR A 19 -3.93 -1.15 -0.74
N CYS A 20 -4.19 -1.74 0.43
CA CYS A 20 -3.43 -2.89 0.92
C CYS A 20 -3.57 -4.12 0.00
N LYS A 21 -4.78 -4.39 -0.52
CA LYS A 21 -5.02 -5.47 -1.48
C LYS A 21 -4.34 -5.21 -2.81
N ALA A 22 -4.40 -3.98 -3.33
CA ALA A 22 -3.69 -3.58 -4.54
C ALA A 22 -2.17 -3.75 -4.38
N MET A 23 -1.63 -3.35 -3.24
CA MET A 23 -0.22 -3.52 -2.91
C MET A 23 0.19 -5.00 -2.86
N LYS A 24 -0.64 -5.86 -2.26
CA LYS A 24 -0.45 -7.31 -2.26
C LYS A 24 -0.42 -7.89 -3.69
N MET A 25 -1.33 -7.46 -4.55
CA MET A 25 -1.36 -7.89 -5.97
C MET A 25 -0.09 -7.46 -6.72
N LEU A 26 0.39 -6.23 -6.51
CA LEU A 26 1.64 -5.75 -7.11
C LEU A 26 2.86 -6.54 -6.65
N ILE A 27 2.88 -6.98 -5.38
CA ILE A 27 3.92 -7.86 -4.83
C ILE A 27 3.85 -9.24 -5.48
N ALA A 28 2.65 -9.82 -5.60
CA ALA A 28 2.43 -11.11 -6.27
C ALA A 28 2.86 -11.07 -7.75
N GLU A 29 2.65 -9.95 -8.44
CA GLU A 29 3.16 -9.66 -9.79
C GLU A 29 4.70 -9.53 -9.86
N LYS A 30 5.42 -9.68 -8.74
CA LYS A 30 6.87 -9.47 -8.61
C LYS A 30 7.32 -8.07 -9.07
N ARG A 31 6.49 -7.04 -8.86
CA ARG A 31 6.88 -5.67 -9.16
C ARG A 31 7.97 -5.21 -8.19
N SER A 32 9.01 -4.60 -8.74
CA SER A 32 10.06 -3.94 -7.96
C SER A 32 9.48 -2.82 -7.09
N LEU A 33 10.01 -2.65 -5.88
CA LEU A 33 9.61 -1.59 -4.94
C LEU A 33 9.57 -0.20 -5.60
N THR A 34 10.55 0.15 -6.42
CA THR A 34 10.59 1.44 -7.13
C THR A 34 9.38 1.69 -8.03
N LYS A 35 8.82 0.64 -8.65
CA LYS A 35 7.59 0.74 -9.44
C LYS A 35 6.38 0.93 -8.53
N ILE A 36 6.33 0.22 -7.41
CA ILE A 36 5.23 0.30 -6.43
C ILE A 36 5.21 1.68 -5.78
N LYS A 37 6.36 2.26 -5.42
CA LYS A 37 6.48 3.63 -4.89
C LYS A 37 5.90 4.70 -5.82
N ARG A 38 5.93 4.45 -7.14
CA ARG A 38 5.35 5.35 -8.15
C ARG A 38 3.83 5.17 -8.36
N THR A 39 3.20 4.21 -7.69
CA THR A 39 1.76 3.97 -7.82
C THR A 39 0.94 4.87 -6.92
N VAL A 40 -0.32 5.07 -7.31
CA VAL A 40 -1.27 5.88 -6.52
C VAL A 40 -1.52 5.26 -5.14
N CYS A 41 -1.61 3.92 -5.02
CA CYS A 41 -1.87 3.31 -3.71
C CYS A 41 -0.74 3.58 -2.71
N TRP A 42 0.53 3.62 -3.15
CA TRP A 42 1.65 4.01 -2.29
C TRP A 42 1.52 5.44 -1.81
N ALA A 43 1.31 6.40 -2.73
CA ALA A 43 1.17 7.81 -2.37
C ALA A 43 0.01 8.06 -1.41
N ARG A 44 -1.10 7.32 -1.58
CA ARG A 44 -2.26 7.37 -0.67
C ARG A 44 -1.90 6.84 0.71
N LEU A 45 -1.27 5.68 0.81
CA LEU A 45 -0.79 5.12 2.10
C LEU A 45 0.22 6.04 2.81
N GLU A 46 1.12 6.66 2.04
CA GLU A 46 2.10 7.61 2.56
C GLU A 46 1.43 8.87 3.11
N THR A 47 0.43 9.41 2.40
CA THR A 47 -0.39 10.54 2.87
C THR A 47 -1.11 10.18 4.17
N LEU A 48 -1.63 8.96 4.26
CA LEU A 48 -2.35 8.44 5.42
C LEU A 48 -1.43 8.33 6.64
N HIS A 49 -0.22 7.80 6.46
CA HIS A 49 0.81 7.77 7.49
C HIS A 49 1.29 9.19 7.88
N HIS A 50 1.43 10.09 6.92
CA HIS A 50 1.84 11.48 7.18
C HIS A 50 0.79 12.24 7.99
N CYS A 51 -0.49 12.07 7.69
CA CYS A 51 -1.57 12.70 8.44
C CYS A 51 -1.87 12.02 9.78
N LEU A 52 -1.69 10.70 9.87
CA LEU A 52 -2.03 9.88 11.06
C LEU A 52 -0.90 8.90 11.42
N PRO A 53 0.29 9.39 11.81
CA PRO A 53 1.47 8.55 12.06
C PRO A 53 1.30 7.61 13.26
N LYS A 54 0.37 7.94 14.18
CA LYS A 54 0.05 7.09 15.35
C LYS A 54 -0.84 5.89 15.01
N HIS A 55 -1.64 5.99 13.95
CA HIS A 55 -2.60 4.95 13.57
C HIS A 55 -2.10 4.09 12.41
N TYR A 56 -1.40 4.69 11.44
CA TYR A 56 -0.96 4.01 10.24
C TYR A 56 0.55 3.81 10.22
N LYS A 57 0.98 2.60 9.85
CA LYS A 57 2.41 2.29 9.64
C LYS A 57 2.88 2.84 8.30
N SER A 58 4.18 3.10 8.20
CA SER A 58 4.80 3.56 6.96
C SER A 58 4.56 2.55 5.82
N PRO A 59 4.34 3.01 4.58
CA PRO A 59 4.11 2.14 3.43
C PRO A 59 5.29 1.17 3.19
N ASP A 60 6.52 1.56 3.51
CA ASP A 60 7.70 0.69 3.46
C ASP A 60 7.60 -0.51 4.42
N TYR A 61 7.09 -0.29 5.64
CA TYR A 61 6.85 -1.37 6.59
C TYR A 61 5.73 -2.30 6.12
N LEU A 62 4.63 -1.74 5.60
CA LEU A 62 3.52 -2.52 5.04
C LEU A 62 3.99 -3.38 3.87
N TYR A 63 4.83 -2.83 3.00
CA TYR A 63 5.45 -3.56 1.89
C TYR A 63 6.28 -4.75 2.38
N ALA A 64 7.21 -4.51 3.30
CA ALA A 64 8.08 -5.55 3.82
C ALA A 64 7.27 -6.68 4.51
N GLN A 65 6.21 -6.31 5.23
CA GLN A 65 5.31 -7.28 5.86
C GLN A 65 4.55 -8.11 4.83
N LEU A 66 3.92 -7.46 3.85
CA LEU A 66 3.17 -8.15 2.78
C LEU A 66 4.09 -9.02 1.93
N LEU A 67 5.29 -8.53 1.59
CA LEU A 67 6.29 -9.29 0.84
C LEU A 67 6.67 -10.57 1.59
N ARG A 68 6.97 -10.48 2.89
CA ARG A 68 7.28 -11.66 3.72
C ARG A 68 6.13 -12.67 3.71
N SER A 69 4.90 -12.20 3.85
CA SER A 69 3.72 -13.06 3.84
C SER A 69 3.53 -13.78 2.50
N GLU A 70 3.74 -13.08 1.38
CA GLU A 70 3.68 -13.68 0.04
C GLU A 70 4.80 -14.71 -0.20
N GLN A 71 6.01 -14.46 0.32
CA GLN A 71 7.10 -15.44 0.27
C GLN A 71 6.78 -16.69 1.09
N GLN A 72 6.17 -16.54 2.27
CA GLN A 72 5.80 -17.68 3.12
C GLN A 72 4.67 -18.53 2.54
N GLN A 73 3.75 -17.93 1.79
CA GLN A 73 2.63 -18.64 1.18
C GLN A 73 3.00 -19.39 -0.11
N SER A 74 4.16 -19.09 -0.69
CA SER A 74 4.65 -19.70 -1.93
C SER A 74 5.49 -20.98 -1.72
N SER A 75 5.58 -21.49 -0.49
CA SER A 75 6.08 -22.84 -0.21
C SER A 75 4.90 -23.81 -0.06
N PRO A 76 4.47 -24.51 -1.13
CA PRO A 76 3.87 -25.81 -0.94
C PRO A 76 4.99 -26.76 -0.50
N CYS A 77 4.81 -27.43 0.64
CA CYS A 77 5.55 -28.66 0.90
C CYS A 77 5.29 -29.68 -0.22
#